data_AF-A0AAX3NP08-F1
#
_entry.id   AF-A0AAX3NP08-F1
#
_cell.length_a   1.000
_cell.length_b   1.000
_cell.length_c   1.000
_cell.angle_alpha   90.00
_cell.angle_beta   90.00
_cell.angle_gamma   90.00
#
_symmetry.space_group_name_H-M   'P 1'
#
loop_
_entity.id
_entity.type
_entity.pdbx_description
1 polymer ?
#
loop_
_entity_poly.entity_id
_entity_poly.type
_entity_poly.pdbx_seq_one_letter_code
_entity_poly.pdbx_strand_id
1 'polypeptide(L)'
;MLIDSGLWSRVRGKESLLLQLHTSGPNPKDRVMLLSEAAINAMLNGSLTIEQGLQLGIVELQRDDKQQLQRDLHKALSSQT
;
A
#
# COMPACT_ATOMS: atom_id res chain seq x y z
N MET A 1 0.37 -16.25 -23.43
CA MET A 1 -0.90 -16.03 -22.70
C MET A 1 -0.60 -15.05 -21.57
N LEU A 2 -0.87 -13.76 -21.79
CA LEU A 2 -0.68 -12.71 -20.80
C LEU A 2 -1.94 -12.66 -19.94
N ILE A 3 -1.90 -13.29 -18.78
CA ILE A 3 -2.87 -13.00 -17.72
C ILE A 3 -2.38 -11.70 -17.09
N ASP A 4 -2.68 -10.56 -17.70
CA ASP A 4 -2.60 -9.29 -16.99
C ASP A 4 -3.84 -9.26 -16.08
N SER A 5 -3.67 -9.69 -14.83
CA SER A 5 -4.81 -9.91 -13.95
C SER A 5 -5.45 -8.59 -13.50
N GLY A 6 -4.84 -7.42 -13.77
CA GLY A 6 -5.43 -6.10 -13.49
C GLY A 6 -6.00 -6.00 -12.07
N LEU A 7 -5.35 -6.67 -11.11
CA LEU A 7 -5.86 -6.83 -9.75
C LEU A 7 -5.37 -5.68 -8.90
N TRP A 8 -6.30 -4.83 -8.48
CA TRP A 8 -6.03 -3.76 -7.53
C TRP A 8 -6.92 -3.94 -6.30
N SER A 9 -6.31 -3.87 -5.12
CA SER A 9 -7.03 -3.67 -3.87
C SER A 9 -7.22 -2.17 -3.68
N ARG A 10 -8.48 -1.71 -3.61
CA ARG A 10 -8.79 -0.29 -3.41
C ARG A 10 -9.39 -0.07 -2.02
N VAL A 11 -8.80 0.85 -1.27
CA VAL A 11 -9.35 1.36 -0.01
C VAL A 11 -10.10 2.64 -0.31
N ARG A 12 -11.38 2.72 0.08
CA ARG A 12 -12.15 3.98 0.07
C ARG A 12 -12.75 4.24 1.45
N GLY A 13 -12.50 5.44 2.00
CA GLY A 13 -13.08 5.86 3.28
C GLY A 13 -12.39 5.21 4.50
N LYS A 14 -13.10 5.19 5.64
CA LYS A 14 -12.57 4.72 6.94
C LYS A 14 -12.76 3.21 7.19
N GLU A 15 -13.48 2.47 6.36
CA GLU A 15 -14.14 1.24 6.86
C GLU A 15 -14.03 -0.02 5.99
N SER A 16 -13.46 -0.03 4.77
CA SER A 16 -13.18 -1.32 4.10
C SER A 16 -12.08 -1.31 3.04
N LEU A 17 -11.24 -2.35 3.10
CA LEU A 17 -10.39 -2.85 2.01
C LEU A 17 -11.27 -3.74 1.13
N LEU A 18 -11.56 -3.31 -0.10
CA LEU A 18 -12.26 -4.14 -1.08
C LEU A 18 -11.28 -4.55 -2.18
N LEU A 19 -11.03 -5.85 -2.28
CA LEU A 19 -10.35 -6.44 -3.43
C LEU A 19 -11.30 -6.36 -4.64
N GLN A 20 -10.85 -5.72 -5.72
CA GLN A 20 -11.65 -5.59 -6.93
C GLN A 20 -10.89 -6.20 -8.12
N LEU A 21 -11.46 -7.27 -8.70
CA LEU A 21 -10.93 -7.91 -9.90
C LEU A 21 -11.22 -7.04 -11.13
N HIS A 22 -10.33 -7.06 -12.14
CA HIS A 22 -10.48 -6.32 -13.40
C HIS A 22 -10.70 -4.81 -13.23
N THR A 23 -9.99 -4.20 -12.28
CA THR A 23 -10.09 -2.76 -12.09
C THR A 23 -9.22 -2.01 -13.09
N SER A 24 -9.77 -0.93 -13.65
CA SER A 24 -8.95 0.09 -14.29
C SER A 24 -7.86 0.52 -13.31
N GLY A 25 -6.64 0.65 -13.81
CA GLY A 25 -5.49 1.09 -13.03
C GLY A 25 -5.71 2.41 -12.28
N PRO A 26 -4.73 2.84 -11.48
CA PRO A 26 -4.87 4.00 -10.62
C PRO A 26 -5.22 5.26 -11.42
N ASN A 27 -6.14 6.06 -10.89
CA ASN A 27 -6.41 7.39 -11.42
C ASN A 27 -5.20 8.30 -11.17
N PRO A 28 -5.02 9.39 -11.92
CA PRO A 28 -3.87 10.28 -11.75
C PRO A 28 -3.71 10.88 -10.34
N LYS A 29 -4.80 10.97 -9.57
CA LYS A 29 -4.83 11.49 -8.19
C LYS A 29 -4.71 10.40 -7.12
N ASP A 30 -4.71 9.13 -7.52
CA ASP A 30 -4.59 8.02 -6.59
C ASP A 30 -3.14 7.93 -6.09
N ARG A 31 -3.00 7.65 -4.79
CA ARG A 31 -1.73 7.26 -4.19
C ARG A 31 -1.60 5.75 -4.33
N VAL A 32 -0.47 5.28 -4.85
CA VAL A 32 -0.26 3.85 -5.12
C VAL A 32 0.90 3.35 -4.29
N MET A 33 0.67 2.24 -3.60
CA MET A 33 1.69 1.53 -2.86
C MET A 33 1.83 0.14 -3.49
N LEU A 34 3.05 -0.21 -3.89
CA LEU A 34 3.38 -1.52 -4.40
C LEU A 34 4.10 -2.29 -3.31
N LEU A 35 3.57 -3.47 -2.97
CA LEU A 35 4.16 -4.38 -2.00
C LEU A 35 3.60 -5.78 -2.18
N SER A 36 4.27 -6.76 -1.57
CA SER A 36 3.77 -8.14 -1.49
C SER A 36 2.74 -8.32 -0.36
N GLU A 37 1.96 -9.39 -0.43
CA GLU A 37 1.05 -9.78 0.67
C GLU A 37 1.82 -10.08 1.97
N ALA A 38 2.99 -10.71 1.88
CA ALA A 38 3.83 -10.96 3.04
C ALA A 38 4.26 -9.64 3.72
N ALA A 39 4.57 -8.62 2.92
CA ALA A 39 4.93 -7.30 3.43
C ALA A 39 3.77 -6.61 4.14
N ILE A 40 2.54 -6.66 3.60
CA ILE A 40 1.40 -6.00 4.25
C ILE A 40 1.08 -6.69 5.57
N ASN A 41 1.14 -8.02 5.61
CA ASN A 41 0.91 -8.78 6.84
C ASN A 41 1.97 -8.48 7.91
N ALA A 42 3.25 -8.37 7.52
CA ALA A 42 4.33 -7.98 8.43
C ALA A 42 4.20 -6.53 8.93
N MET A 43 3.64 -5.63 8.12
CA MET A 43 3.34 -4.26 8.56
C MET A 43 2.17 -4.21 9.53
N LEU A 44 1.09 -4.92 9.23
CA LEU A 44 -0.11 -4.98 10.07
C LEU A 44 0.15 -5.65 11.43
N ASN A 45 1.09 -6.60 11.49
CA ASN A 45 1.48 -7.24 12.76
C ASN A 45 2.64 -6.54 13.49
N GLY A 46 3.13 -5.41 12.97
CA GLY A 46 4.20 -4.61 13.58
C GLY A 46 5.62 -5.17 13.44
N SER A 47 5.83 -6.28 12.72
CA SER A 47 7.17 -6.87 12.52
C SER A 47 8.01 -6.11 11.47
N LEU A 48 7.38 -5.25 10.66
CA LEU A 48 8.02 -4.44 9.63
C LEU A 48 7.47 -3.01 9.67
N THR A 49 8.33 -2.00 9.84
CA THR A 49 7.89 -0.60 9.70
C THR A 49 7.85 -0.16 8.23
N ILE A 50 7.10 0.90 7.92
CA ILE A 50 7.07 1.46 6.56
C ILE A 50 8.45 1.95 6.11
N GLU A 51 9.24 2.54 7.01
CA GLU A 51 10.61 2.99 6.74
C GLU A 51 11.53 1.82 6.39
N GLN A 52 11.46 0.72 7.15
CA GLN A 52 12.22 -0.49 6.88
C GLN A 52 11.82 -1.10 5.54
N GLY A 53 10.51 -1.16 5.24
CA GLY A 53 9.99 -1.66 3.97
C GLY A 53 10.50 -0.87 2.76
N LEU A 54 10.53 0.47 2.86
CA LEU A 54 11.08 1.36 1.84
C LEU A 54 12.59 1.17 1.67
N GLN A 55 13.35 1.14 2.77
CA GLN A 55 14.81 0.99 2.73
C GLN A 55 15.24 -0.35 2.12
N LEU A 56 14.48 -1.42 2.38
CA LEU A 56 14.73 -2.76 1.86
C LEU A 56 14.21 -2.98 0.43
N GLY A 57 13.50 -2.00 -0.15
CA GLY A 57 12.87 -2.12 -1.48
C GLY A 57 11.70 -3.11 -1.52
N ILE A 58 11.13 -3.46 -0.35
CA ILE A 58 9.97 -4.35 -0.22
C ILE A 58 8.68 -3.56 -0.49
N VAL A 59 8.71 -2.25 -0.24
CA VAL A 59 7.60 -1.33 -0.51
C VAL A 59 8.09 -0.22 -1.43
N GLU A 60 7.26 0.12 -2.41
CA GLU A 60 7.44 1.30 -3.26
C GLU A 60 6.20 2.19 -3.15
N LEU A 61 6.41 3.49 -2.92
CA LEU A 61 5.36 4.49 -2.90
C LEU A 61 5.44 5.33 -4.18
N GLN A 62 4.43 5.22 -5.04
CA GLN A 62 4.36 6.04 -6.25
C GLN A 62 3.69 7.37 -5.96
N ARG A 63 4.28 8.45 -6.48
CA ARG A 63 3.75 9.82 -6.39
C ARG A 63 3.56 10.31 -4.95
N ASP A 64 4.49 9.97 -4.05
CA ASP A 64 4.53 10.53 -2.69
C ASP A 64 5.29 11.87 -2.65
N ASP A 65 4.78 12.85 -3.39
CA ASP A 65 5.35 14.18 -3.40
C ASP A 65 5.28 14.76 -1.98
N LYS A 66 6.46 15.09 -1.43
CA LYS A 66 6.67 15.59 -0.05
C LYS A 66 6.55 14.55 1.08
N GLN A 67 6.68 13.26 0.79
CA GLN A 67 6.68 12.17 1.80
C GLN A 67 5.43 12.17 2.71
N GLN A 68 4.31 12.69 2.22
CA GLN A 68 3.10 12.82 3.01
C GLN A 68 2.49 11.44 3.28
N LEU A 69 2.44 10.58 2.27
CA LEU A 69 1.92 9.22 2.38
C LEU A 69 2.77 8.38 3.33
N GLN A 70 4.10 8.45 3.23
CA GLN A 70 4.98 7.76 4.18
C GLN A 70 4.68 8.14 5.63
N ARG A 71 4.55 9.45 5.93
CA ARG A 71 4.23 9.93 7.28
C ARG A 71 2.84 9.49 7.75
N ASP A 72 1.85 9.54 6.87
CA ASP A 72 0.48 9.10 7.17
C ASP A 72 0.46 7.60 7.50
N LEU A 73 1.18 6.79 6.71
CA LEU A 73 1.31 5.34 6.91
C LEU A 73 2.05 4.99 8.21
N HIS A 74 3.16 5.69 8.50
CA HIS A 74 3.88 5.50 9.76
C HIS A 74 2.95 5.66 10.96
N LYS A 75 2.19 6.77 10.99
CA LYS A 75 1.24 7.06 12.08
C LYS A 75 0.13 6.02 12.18
N ALA A 76 -0.42 5.58 11.06
CA ALA A 76 -1.53 4.62 11.03
C ALA A 76 -1.12 3.21 11.45
N LEU A 77 0.10 2.79 11.11
CA LEU A 77 0.64 1.47 11.45
C LEU A 77 1.22 1.45 12.87
N SER A 78 1.80 2.55 13.33
CA SER A 78 2.32 2.66 14.71
C SER A 78 1.22 2.75 15.77
N SER A 79 -0.02 3.10 15.40
CA SER A 79 -1.15 3.17 16.34
C SER A 79 -1.86 1.83 16.59
N GLN A 80 -1.41 0.75 15.94
CA GLN A 80 -2.00 -0.60 16.09
C GLN A 80 -1.24 -1.51 17.07
N THR A 81 -0.10 -1.06 17.58
CA THR A 81 0.66 -1.69 18.68
C THR A 81 0.30 -1.09 20.02
#